data_AF-F0Y9Y8-F1
#
_entry.id   AF-F0Y9Y8-F1
#
_cell.length_a   1.000
_cell.length_b   1.000
_cell.length_c   1.000
_cell.angle_alpha   90.00
_cell.angle_beta   90.00
_cell.angle_gamma   90.00
#
_symmetry.space_group_name_H-M   'P 1'
#
loop_
_entity.id
_entity.type
_entity.pdbx_description
1 polymer ?
#
loop_
_entity_poly.entity_id
_entity_poly.type
_entity_poly.pdbx_seq_one_letter_code
_entity_poly.pdbx_strand_id
1 'polypeptide(L)'
;MEAIGESIFCYIPRLADAVEDDAASFLKLATLSRTAFFQFLDRGTGCGDVGGSPFATSLYAMHCEGGDAAAGVTFGAAKGALGRAVFDRASYGSGYVDAAAFDSVLAQILTTIFEDEGSRAAGASVAEAVEALGGSRERAETFLRYDSSGDGRIDLGEAVAMALSLGGALDAFLAAAERRKSLELSAGEVAAASGGSTLGIRDYNVALRLIGFGDVARVFQGQFVQGIFQRLDVDGDGEVRLPEFLVNAARLMRPVSWERSMRDAAGFPGLGALVVDDGAEDIRHFVASLQTGDIILSKIDDDMGRYLQFAMDAPWSHVAVVVRGAAPAPGAPNEKTEELLETFPFRRRSHAFCSPGSCVCFPWSHEDASSTVEPGFFGGGKAAKSFPASCLRCDAGVHLLESTGEGIHVYDFAHRYFESKMSTRVSAVAVRRLAAPRSRDDAARAADFCATVRGSLYSTTRDEFTHAIEYHSRRGSVVAADAADMEHRSHFCSKVVAEFLQHMGWLGAGREPGSVMPSDYATCAGQHRGVLRRDVEADLADGVALGPLEIIWTPELGAHLPYRARKKK
;
A
#
# COMPACT_ATOMS: atom_id res chain seq x y z
N MET A 1 14.43 -31.62 -13.89
CA MET A 1 13.36 -31.75 -14.91
C MET A 1 12.46 -32.95 -14.62
N GLU A 2 12.98 -34.18 -14.51
CA GLU A 2 12.15 -35.35 -14.10
C GLU A 2 11.59 -35.22 -12.66
N ALA A 3 12.38 -34.75 -11.70
CA ALA A 3 11.90 -34.50 -10.33
C ALA A 3 10.84 -33.36 -10.22
N ILE A 4 10.75 -32.48 -11.22
CA ILE A 4 9.75 -31.41 -11.30
C ILE A 4 8.43 -31.99 -11.86
N GLY A 5 8.51 -32.97 -12.76
CA GLY A 5 7.36 -33.71 -13.26
C GLY A 5 6.63 -34.45 -12.14
N GLU A 6 7.35 -35.15 -11.26
CA GLU A 6 6.74 -35.96 -10.19
C GLU A 6 6.02 -35.12 -9.12
N SER A 7 6.50 -33.92 -8.79
CA SER A 7 5.82 -33.03 -7.83
C SER A 7 4.52 -32.41 -8.38
N ILE A 8 4.40 -32.26 -9.70
CA ILE A 8 3.22 -31.68 -10.36
C ILE A 8 2.07 -32.71 -10.41
N PHE A 9 2.41 -34.00 -10.56
CA PHE A 9 1.44 -35.10 -10.54
C PHE A 9 0.72 -35.30 -9.20
N CYS A 10 1.20 -34.71 -8.10
CA CYS A 10 0.49 -34.78 -6.81
C CYS A 10 -0.70 -33.82 -6.70
N TYR A 11 -0.79 -32.76 -7.51
CA TYR A 11 -1.90 -31.78 -7.47
C TYR A 11 -2.96 -31.99 -8.57
N ILE A 12 -2.64 -32.78 -9.60
CA ILE A 12 -3.47 -33.05 -10.77
C ILE A 12 -4.37 -34.33 -10.72
N PRO A 13 -4.29 -35.29 -9.76
CA PRO A 13 -5.01 -36.57 -9.91
C PRO A 13 -6.54 -36.52 -9.97
N ARG A 14 -7.17 -35.36 -9.78
CA ARG A 14 -8.63 -35.21 -9.94
C ARG A 14 -9.09 -34.64 -11.29
N LEU A 15 -8.16 -34.28 -12.17
CA LEU A 15 -8.45 -33.65 -13.46
C LEU A 15 -8.00 -34.49 -14.67
N ALA A 16 -7.13 -35.47 -14.48
CA ALA A 16 -6.65 -36.35 -15.55
C ALA A 16 -7.74 -37.24 -16.15
N ASP A 17 -8.78 -37.59 -15.38
CA ASP A 17 -9.88 -38.44 -15.85
C ASP A 17 -10.92 -37.69 -16.74
N ALA A 18 -10.76 -36.38 -16.98
CA ALA A 18 -11.79 -35.55 -17.62
C ALA A 18 -11.44 -34.98 -19.00
N VAL A 19 -10.19 -35.05 -19.49
CA VAL A 19 -9.83 -34.39 -20.76
C VAL A 19 -8.71 -35.14 -21.50
N GLU A 20 -9.04 -36.17 -22.28
CA GLU A 20 -8.08 -36.83 -23.18
C GLU A 20 -7.88 -36.10 -24.52
N ASP A 21 -8.78 -35.20 -24.94
CA ASP A 21 -8.72 -34.61 -26.29
C ASP A 21 -8.21 -33.15 -26.37
N ASP A 22 -7.92 -32.48 -25.25
CA ASP A 22 -7.38 -31.11 -25.32
C ASP A 22 -6.54 -30.67 -24.10
N ALA A 23 -5.53 -31.48 -23.75
CA ALA A 23 -4.58 -31.14 -22.69
C ALA A 23 -3.84 -29.80 -22.94
N ALA A 24 -3.63 -29.44 -24.21
CA ALA A 24 -2.96 -28.19 -24.60
C ALA A 24 -3.82 -26.94 -24.35
N SER A 25 -5.13 -26.99 -24.62
CA SER A 25 -6.04 -25.89 -24.24
C SER A 25 -6.37 -25.89 -22.76
N PHE A 26 -6.40 -27.06 -22.10
CA PHE A 26 -6.59 -27.12 -20.65
C PHE A 26 -5.41 -26.52 -19.89
N LEU A 27 -4.17 -26.78 -20.31
CA LEU A 27 -2.96 -26.14 -19.75
C LEU A 27 -2.89 -24.62 -20.03
N LYS A 28 -3.54 -24.15 -21.10
CA LYS A 28 -3.75 -22.71 -21.33
C LYS A 28 -4.79 -22.09 -20.38
N LEU A 29 -5.74 -22.89 -19.89
CA LEU A 29 -6.82 -22.45 -18.98
C LEU A 29 -6.49 -22.67 -17.49
N ALA A 30 -5.54 -23.55 -17.17
CA ALA A 30 -5.11 -23.80 -15.80
C ALA A 30 -4.22 -22.64 -15.32
N THR A 31 -4.79 -21.76 -14.50
CA THR A 31 -4.06 -20.68 -13.84
C THR A 31 -3.68 -21.06 -12.41
N LEU A 32 -2.46 -20.71 -12.02
CA LEU A 32 -1.95 -20.88 -10.67
C LEU A 32 -2.38 -19.70 -9.82
N SER A 33 -2.99 -20.00 -8.66
CA SER A 33 -3.15 -19.01 -7.59
C SER A 33 -1.79 -18.52 -7.10
N ARG A 34 -1.74 -17.36 -6.45
CA ARG A 34 -0.51 -16.79 -5.87
C ARG A 34 0.27 -17.80 -5.03
N THR A 35 -0.41 -18.49 -4.12
CA THR A 35 0.23 -19.51 -3.26
C THR A 35 0.81 -20.66 -4.08
N ALA A 36 0.08 -21.16 -5.09
CA ALA A 36 0.55 -22.26 -5.93
C ALA A 36 1.73 -21.84 -6.82
N PHE A 37 1.71 -20.62 -7.35
CA PHE A 37 2.80 -20.05 -8.16
C PHE A 37 4.11 -19.98 -7.35
N PHE A 38 4.08 -19.44 -6.13
CA PHE A 38 5.30 -19.36 -5.32
C PHE A 38 5.78 -20.72 -4.82
N GLN A 39 4.87 -21.62 -4.45
CA GLN A 39 5.26 -23.00 -4.14
C GLN A 39 5.92 -23.71 -5.33
N PHE A 40 5.46 -23.42 -6.55
CA PHE A 40 6.06 -23.93 -7.77
C PHE A 40 7.48 -23.37 -7.98
N LEU A 41 7.66 -22.05 -7.82
CA LEU A 41 8.97 -21.41 -7.88
C LEU A 41 9.91 -21.97 -6.80
N ASP A 42 9.52 -21.97 -5.53
CA ASP A 42 10.37 -22.39 -4.41
C ASP A 42 10.85 -23.84 -4.56
N ARG A 43 9.97 -24.74 -5.03
CA ARG A 43 10.33 -26.14 -5.29
C ARG A 43 11.27 -26.29 -6.48
N GLY A 44 11.03 -25.54 -7.55
CA GLY A 44 11.81 -25.64 -8.77
C GLY A 44 13.18 -24.95 -8.66
N THR A 45 13.26 -23.84 -7.93
CA THR A 45 14.49 -23.09 -7.72
C THR A 45 15.28 -23.61 -6.53
N GLY A 46 14.63 -24.16 -5.49
CA GLY A 46 15.30 -24.53 -4.24
C GLY A 46 15.87 -23.35 -3.46
N CYS A 47 15.47 -22.11 -3.79
CA CYS A 47 15.96 -20.88 -3.14
C CYS A 47 15.23 -20.57 -1.83
N GLY A 48 14.03 -21.11 -1.63
CA GLY A 48 13.22 -20.90 -0.43
C GLY A 48 12.52 -19.53 -0.39
N ASP A 49 11.24 -19.56 -0.03
CA ASP A 49 10.36 -18.44 0.33
C ASP A 49 10.36 -17.19 -0.56
N VAL A 50 10.45 -17.35 -1.89
CA VAL A 50 10.21 -16.23 -2.83
C VAL A 50 8.79 -15.67 -2.62
N GLY A 51 7.84 -16.50 -2.17
CA GLY A 51 6.48 -16.09 -1.84
C GLY A 51 6.35 -15.22 -0.59
N GLY A 52 7.30 -15.30 0.34
CA GLY A 52 7.42 -14.44 1.52
C GLY A 52 8.11 -13.12 1.25
N SER A 53 8.74 -12.96 0.07
CA SER A 53 9.37 -11.72 -0.34
C SER A 53 8.38 -10.53 -0.36
N PRO A 54 8.81 -9.31 0.03
CA PRO A 54 8.02 -8.09 -0.13
C PRO A 54 7.55 -7.84 -1.57
N PHE A 55 8.27 -8.39 -2.55
CA PHE A 55 7.97 -8.26 -3.98
C PHE A 55 6.92 -9.26 -4.48
N ALA A 56 6.52 -10.24 -3.68
CA ALA A 56 5.69 -11.36 -4.10
C ALA A 56 4.35 -10.94 -4.73
N THR A 57 3.76 -9.81 -4.33
CA THR A 57 2.53 -9.35 -4.99
C THR A 57 2.81 -8.85 -6.41
N SER A 58 3.84 -8.02 -6.60
CA SER A 58 4.23 -7.49 -7.91
C SER A 58 4.73 -8.60 -8.83
N LEU A 59 5.58 -9.50 -8.31
CA LEU A 59 6.06 -10.68 -9.03
C LEU A 59 4.93 -11.54 -9.56
N TYR A 60 3.93 -11.83 -8.71
CA TYR A 60 2.77 -12.59 -9.15
C TYR A 60 1.98 -11.84 -10.23
N ALA A 61 1.75 -10.53 -10.07
CA ALA A 61 1.03 -9.72 -11.04
C ALA A 61 1.74 -9.65 -12.41
N MET A 62 3.07 -9.53 -12.44
CA MET A 62 3.88 -9.50 -13.67
C MET A 62 3.69 -10.75 -14.55
N HIS A 63 3.38 -11.89 -13.93
CA HIS A 63 3.15 -13.15 -14.64
C HIS A 63 1.66 -13.46 -14.86
N CYS A 64 0.76 -12.61 -14.37
CA CYS A 64 -0.67 -12.70 -14.66
C CYS A 64 -1.01 -11.99 -15.99
N GLU A 65 -2.06 -12.45 -16.65
CA GLU A 65 -2.51 -11.84 -17.91
C GLU A 65 -2.89 -10.36 -17.69
N GLY A 66 -2.20 -9.46 -18.40
CA GLY A 66 -2.45 -8.01 -18.33
C GLY A 66 -2.22 -7.39 -16.94
N GLY A 67 -1.43 -8.04 -16.08
CA GLY A 67 -1.19 -7.63 -14.69
C GLY A 67 -2.35 -7.94 -13.72
N ASP A 68 -3.40 -8.64 -14.16
CA ASP A 68 -4.57 -8.90 -13.32
C ASP A 68 -4.36 -10.13 -12.42
N ALA A 69 -4.04 -9.88 -11.15
CA ALA A 69 -3.87 -10.94 -10.14
C ALA A 69 -5.08 -11.88 -10.01
N ALA A 70 -6.30 -11.44 -10.36
CA ALA A 70 -7.49 -12.27 -10.34
C ALA A 70 -7.54 -13.29 -11.48
N ALA A 71 -6.86 -13.02 -12.60
CA ALA A 71 -6.72 -13.97 -13.71
C ALA A 71 -5.80 -15.15 -13.33
N GLY A 72 -4.79 -14.88 -12.50
CA GLY A 72 -3.78 -15.85 -12.09
C GLY A 72 -2.71 -16.10 -13.15
N VAL A 73 -1.73 -16.93 -12.79
CA VAL A 73 -0.54 -17.17 -13.62
C VAL A 73 -0.74 -18.41 -14.48
N THR A 74 -0.71 -18.28 -15.80
CA THR A 74 -0.78 -19.44 -16.69
C THR A 74 0.42 -20.37 -16.46
N PHE A 75 0.27 -21.67 -16.71
CA PHE A 75 1.39 -22.61 -16.56
C PHE A 75 2.59 -22.26 -17.44
N GLY A 76 2.35 -21.71 -18.64
CA GLY A 76 3.41 -21.22 -19.53
C GLY A 76 4.21 -20.08 -18.90
N ALA A 77 3.53 -19.07 -18.36
CA ALA A 77 4.17 -17.95 -17.64
C ALA A 77 4.93 -18.44 -16.40
N ALA A 78 4.33 -19.36 -15.63
CA ALA A 78 5.00 -19.96 -14.47
C ALA A 78 6.29 -20.69 -14.86
N LYS A 79 6.26 -21.47 -15.94
CA LYS A 79 7.45 -22.17 -16.46
C LYS A 79 8.54 -21.19 -16.93
N GLY A 80 8.15 -20.10 -17.58
CA GLY A 80 9.07 -19.02 -17.96
C GLY A 80 9.76 -18.40 -16.73
N ALA A 81 8.96 -18.03 -15.73
CA ALA A 81 9.46 -17.50 -14.46
C ALA A 81 10.42 -18.48 -13.76
N LEU A 82 10.07 -19.77 -13.71
CA LEU A 82 10.94 -20.80 -13.14
C LEU A 82 12.25 -20.97 -13.94
N GLY A 83 12.17 -20.97 -15.27
CA GLY A 83 13.34 -21.08 -16.15
C GLY A 83 14.35 -19.97 -15.87
N ARG A 84 13.86 -18.72 -15.81
CA ARG A 84 14.66 -17.55 -15.44
C ARG A 84 15.23 -17.68 -14.03
N ALA A 85 14.40 -17.98 -13.04
CA ALA A 85 14.86 -18.11 -11.66
C ALA A 85 15.93 -19.20 -11.47
N VAL A 86 15.84 -20.32 -12.19
CA VAL A 86 16.86 -21.38 -12.17
C VAL A 86 18.15 -20.93 -12.86
N PHE A 87 18.04 -20.21 -13.98
CA PHE A 87 19.19 -19.64 -14.68
C PHE A 87 19.92 -18.63 -13.79
N ASP A 88 19.18 -17.68 -13.20
CA ASP A 88 19.74 -16.64 -12.34
C ASP A 88 20.40 -17.26 -11.11
N ARG A 89 19.74 -18.23 -10.47
CA ARG A 89 20.34 -19.03 -9.38
C ARG A 89 21.69 -19.63 -9.78
N ALA A 90 21.79 -20.24 -10.95
CA ALA A 90 23.03 -20.83 -11.43
C ALA A 90 24.13 -19.77 -11.64
N SER A 91 23.73 -18.57 -12.07
CA SER A 91 24.62 -17.42 -12.29
C SER A 91 25.17 -16.82 -10.99
N TYR A 92 24.42 -16.85 -9.88
CA TYR A 92 24.86 -16.33 -8.57
C TYR A 92 25.72 -17.31 -7.75
N GLY A 93 25.65 -18.61 -8.04
CA GLY A 93 26.28 -19.65 -7.22
C GLY A 93 25.56 -19.87 -5.88
N SER A 94 26.26 -20.46 -4.90
CA SER A 94 25.70 -20.80 -3.58
C SER A 94 25.97 -19.77 -2.47
N GLY A 95 26.36 -18.54 -2.84
CA GLY A 95 26.80 -17.50 -1.93
C GLY A 95 25.73 -16.46 -1.59
N TYR A 96 26.12 -15.48 -0.78
CA TYR A 96 25.39 -14.24 -0.53
C TYR A 96 26.10 -13.07 -1.24
N VAL A 97 25.37 -11.99 -1.51
CA VAL A 97 25.90 -10.79 -2.16
C VAL A 97 25.95 -9.67 -1.13
N ASP A 98 27.14 -9.19 -0.81
CA ASP A 98 27.29 -8.00 0.04
C ASP A 98 27.19 -6.71 -0.79
N ALA A 99 27.12 -5.56 -0.11
CA ALA A 99 27.02 -4.26 -0.75
C ALA A 99 28.22 -3.94 -1.66
N ALA A 100 29.40 -4.54 -1.45
CA ALA A 100 30.58 -4.32 -2.27
C ALA A 100 30.54 -5.15 -3.57
N ALA A 101 29.94 -6.34 -3.52
CA ALA A 101 29.74 -7.23 -4.66
C ALA A 101 28.48 -6.90 -5.48
N PHE A 102 27.56 -6.12 -4.92
CA PHE A 102 26.26 -5.81 -5.52
C PHE A 102 26.35 -5.29 -6.96
N ASP A 103 27.30 -4.38 -7.25
CA ASP A 103 27.46 -3.79 -8.58
C ASP A 103 27.76 -4.86 -9.65
N SER A 104 28.62 -5.82 -9.33
CA SER A 104 28.96 -6.91 -10.23
C SER A 104 27.77 -7.84 -10.47
N VAL A 105 27.01 -8.10 -9.42
CA VAL A 105 25.85 -8.99 -9.47
C VAL A 105 24.72 -8.35 -10.27
N LEU A 106 24.42 -7.08 -10.01
CA LEU A 106 23.41 -6.33 -10.74
C LEU A 106 23.76 -6.23 -12.23
N ALA A 107 25.03 -6.00 -12.57
CA ALA A 107 25.49 -6.01 -13.95
C ALA A 107 25.33 -7.38 -14.62
N GLN A 108 25.61 -8.47 -13.91
CA GLN A 108 25.43 -9.83 -14.42
C GLN A 108 23.96 -10.17 -14.65
N ILE A 109 23.07 -9.74 -13.75
CA ILE A 109 21.63 -9.87 -13.91
C ILE A 109 21.20 -9.12 -15.16
N LEU A 110 21.49 -7.84 -15.24
CA LEU A 110 21.05 -7.04 -16.38
C LEU A 110 21.59 -7.62 -17.69
N THR A 111 22.87 -8.00 -17.75
CA THR A 111 23.45 -8.69 -18.91
C THR A 111 22.63 -9.92 -19.30
N THR A 112 22.35 -10.81 -18.34
CA THR A 112 21.52 -12.00 -18.56
C THR A 112 20.16 -11.65 -19.11
N ILE A 113 19.50 -10.67 -18.48
CA ILE A 113 18.16 -10.23 -18.85
C ILE A 113 18.16 -9.73 -20.30
N PHE A 114 19.15 -8.93 -20.69
CA PHE A 114 19.27 -8.36 -22.03
C PHE A 114 19.74 -9.36 -23.10
N GLU A 115 20.53 -10.38 -22.73
CA GLU A 115 21.01 -11.43 -23.64
C GLU A 115 19.93 -12.48 -23.97
N ASP A 116 19.14 -12.90 -22.99
CA ASP A 116 18.02 -13.86 -23.14
C ASP A 116 16.90 -13.31 -24.05
N GLU A 117 16.72 -11.99 -24.04
CA GLU A 117 15.70 -11.25 -24.81
C GLU A 117 16.04 -11.06 -26.32
N GLY A 118 17.17 -11.60 -26.78
CA GLY A 118 17.51 -11.79 -28.20
C GLY A 118 16.86 -10.83 -29.20
N SER A 119 17.46 -9.66 -29.41
CA SER A 119 17.19 -8.74 -30.55
C SER A 119 15.96 -7.81 -30.50
N ARG A 120 15.17 -7.70 -29.41
CA ARG A 120 14.05 -6.73 -29.35
C ARG A 120 14.40 -5.37 -28.72
N ALA A 121 15.29 -5.33 -27.73
CA ALA A 121 15.76 -4.08 -27.11
C ALA A 121 16.92 -3.46 -27.92
N ALA A 122 16.71 -3.12 -29.19
CA ALA A 122 17.76 -2.64 -30.10
C ALA A 122 18.21 -1.18 -29.86
N GLY A 123 18.26 -0.69 -28.62
CA GLY A 123 18.60 0.72 -28.38
C GLY A 123 19.07 1.13 -26.98
N ALA A 124 18.97 0.28 -25.96
CA ALA A 124 19.55 0.56 -24.64
C ALA A 124 20.63 -0.49 -24.36
N SER A 125 21.88 -0.05 -24.18
CA SER A 125 22.95 -0.97 -23.82
C SER A 125 22.84 -1.36 -22.35
N VAL A 126 23.20 -2.61 -22.02
CA VAL A 126 23.36 -3.06 -20.63
C VAL A 126 24.26 -2.09 -19.85
N ALA A 127 25.27 -1.54 -20.52
CA ALA A 127 26.16 -0.53 -19.96
C ALA A 127 25.42 0.75 -19.56
N GLU A 128 24.49 1.27 -20.37
CA GLU A 128 23.65 2.43 -20.02
C GLU A 128 22.69 2.11 -18.87
N ALA A 129 22.12 0.90 -18.81
CA ALA A 129 21.29 0.49 -17.68
C ALA A 129 22.09 0.43 -16.37
N VAL A 130 23.29 -0.15 -16.41
CA VAL A 130 24.24 -0.20 -15.27
C VAL A 130 24.77 1.19 -14.91
N GLU A 131 25.02 2.05 -15.90
CA GLU A 131 25.52 3.42 -15.73
C GLU A 131 24.44 4.39 -15.26
N ALA A 132 23.17 4.20 -15.59
CA ALA A 132 22.08 5.01 -15.03
C ALA A 132 21.55 4.47 -13.70
N LEU A 133 21.85 3.21 -13.37
CA LEU A 133 22.01 2.79 -11.96
C LEU A 133 23.26 3.44 -11.32
N GLY A 134 24.05 4.22 -12.03
CA GLY A 134 25.42 4.67 -11.72
C GLY A 134 25.60 5.73 -10.64
N GLY A 135 24.54 6.24 -10.00
CA GLY A 135 24.68 7.00 -8.76
C GLY A 135 24.96 6.06 -7.58
N SER A 136 26.02 6.30 -6.81
CA SER A 136 26.34 5.51 -5.59
C SER A 136 25.16 5.45 -4.60
N ARG A 137 24.30 6.46 -4.63
CA ARG A 137 23.09 6.56 -3.81
C ARG A 137 21.99 5.62 -4.30
N GLU A 138 21.64 5.65 -5.58
CA GLU A 138 20.61 4.82 -6.21
C GLU A 138 20.95 3.33 -6.10
N ARG A 139 22.25 2.98 -6.20
CA ARG A 139 22.71 1.60 -5.99
C ARG A 139 22.57 1.14 -4.56
N ALA A 140 23.07 1.94 -3.61
CA ALA A 140 22.92 1.63 -2.19
C ALA A 140 21.45 1.49 -1.81
N GLU A 141 20.59 2.32 -2.39
CA GLU A 141 19.15 2.25 -2.20
C GLU A 141 18.55 0.98 -2.80
N THR A 142 18.89 0.62 -4.04
CA THR A 142 18.43 -0.61 -4.70
C THR A 142 18.88 -1.85 -3.92
N PHE A 143 20.12 -1.88 -3.44
CA PHE A 143 20.63 -2.93 -2.57
C PHE A 143 19.74 -3.09 -1.32
N LEU A 144 19.48 -1.99 -0.60
CA LEU A 144 18.64 -2.00 0.58
C LEU A 144 17.18 -2.41 0.29
N ARG A 145 16.70 -2.30 -0.94
CA ARG A 145 15.37 -2.79 -1.35
C ARG A 145 15.35 -4.29 -1.55
N TYR A 146 16.45 -4.92 -1.94
CA TYR A 146 16.50 -6.37 -2.13
C TYR A 146 17.10 -7.12 -0.93
N ASP A 147 17.91 -6.48 -0.09
CA ASP A 147 18.22 -6.93 1.28
C ASP A 147 16.95 -6.78 2.13
N SER A 148 16.09 -7.77 2.03
CA SER A 148 14.80 -7.82 2.72
C SER A 148 14.94 -8.20 4.17
N SER A 149 15.90 -9.06 4.50
CA SER A 149 16.22 -9.45 5.87
C SER A 149 16.83 -8.31 6.70
N GLY A 150 17.50 -7.35 6.03
CA GLY A 150 18.23 -6.25 6.64
C GLY A 150 19.53 -6.69 7.31
N ASP A 151 20.10 -7.83 6.90
CA ASP A 151 21.34 -8.37 7.46
C ASP A 151 22.60 -7.82 6.77
N GLY A 152 22.43 -6.91 5.80
CA GLY A 152 23.49 -6.30 5.02
C GLY A 152 23.96 -7.19 3.86
N ARG A 153 23.17 -8.21 3.50
CA ARG A 153 23.45 -9.18 2.44
C ARG A 153 22.17 -9.44 1.65
N ILE A 154 22.35 -9.85 0.40
CA ILE A 154 21.30 -10.39 -0.45
C ILE A 154 21.54 -11.90 -0.53
N ASP A 155 20.65 -12.68 0.06
CA ASP A 155 20.67 -14.13 -0.03
C ASP A 155 20.17 -14.63 -1.40
N LEU A 156 20.15 -15.95 -1.58
CA LEU A 156 19.78 -16.55 -2.85
C LEU A 156 18.29 -16.33 -3.20
N GLY A 157 17.40 -16.34 -2.21
CA GLY A 157 15.97 -16.06 -2.40
C GLY A 157 15.74 -14.61 -2.80
N GLU A 158 16.43 -13.68 -2.13
CA GLU A 158 16.42 -12.26 -2.41
C GLU A 158 17.01 -11.93 -3.79
N ALA A 159 18.10 -12.60 -4.18
CA ALA A 159 18.69 -12.45 -5.52
C ALA A 159 17.75 -12.95 -6.62
N VAL A 160 17.07 -14.09 -6.43
CA VAL A 160 16.06 -14.58 -7.37
C VAL A 160 14.85 -13.62 -7.44
N ALA A 161 14.37 -13.12 -6.30
CA ALA A 161 13.30 -12.14 -6.28
C ALA A 161 13.71 -10.86 -7.03
N MET A 162 14.95 -10.41 -6.87
CA MET A 162 15.52 -9.28 -7.61
C MET A 162 15.54 -9.52 -9.12
N ALA A 163 16.05 -10.66 -9.56
CA ALA A 163 16.16 -10.98 -10.98
C ALA A 163 14.79 -11.06 -11.67
N LEU A 164 13.82 -11.72 -11.02
CA LEU A 164 12.45 -11.79 -11.50
C LEU A 164 11.79 -10.42 -11.54
N SER A 165 12.02 -9.58 -10.52
CA SER A 165 11.44 -8.24 -10.41
C SER A 165 11.99 -7.30 -11.47
N LEU A 166 13.30 -7.29 -11.70
CA LEU A 166 13.94 -6.48 -12.74
C LEU A 166 13.58 -7.00 -14.14
N GLY A 167 13.46 -8.32 -14.30
CA GLY A 167 12.98 -8.95 -15.53
C GLY A 167 11.57 -8.52 -15.90
N GLY A 168 10.61 -8.72 -15.00
CA GLY A 168 9.22 -8.29 -15.24
C GLY A 168 9.08 -6.78 -15.41
N ALA A 169 9.94 -5.97 -14.78
CA ALA A 169 10.00 -4.53 -15.04
C ALA A 169 10.50 -4.22 -16.46
N LEU A 170 11.53 -4.90 -16.96
CA LEU A 170 11.96 -4.77 -18.36
C LEU A 170 10.84 -5.17 -19.33
N ASP A 171 10.21 -6.33 -19.12
CA ASP A 171 9.13 -6.83 -19.97
C ASP A 171 7.97 -5.82 -20.02
N ALA A 172 7.61 -5.25 -18.87
CA ALA A 172 6.58 -4.22 -18.76
C ALA A 172 6.94 -2.94 -19.50
N PHE A 173 8.20 -2.50 -19.41
CA PHE A 173 8.70 -1.34 -20.14
C PHE A 173 8.61 -1.57 -21.65
N LEU A 174 9.12 -2.70 -22.13
CA LEU A 174 9.16 -3.03 -23.55
C LEU A 174 7.75 -3.20 -24.12
N ALA A 175 6.85 -3.89 -23.40
CA ALA A 175 5.46 -4.04 -23.80
C ALA A 175 4.72 -2.69 -23.89
N ALA A 176 5.00 -1.77 -22.96
CA ALA A 176 4.44 -0.42 -23.00
C ALA A 176 4.99 0.39 -24.19
N ALA A 177 6.30 0.33 -24.44
CA ALA A 177 6.94 1.01 -25.57
C ALA A 177 6.48 0.46 -26.94
N GLU A 178 6.29 -0.85 -27.06
CA GLU A 178 5.80 -1.49 -28.30
C GLU A 178 4.36 -1.07 -28.61
N ARG A 179 3.51 -0.92 -27.58
CA ARG A 179 2.13 -0.45 -27.74
C ARG A 179 2.06 0.95 -28.35
N ARG A 180 2.95 1.86 -27.94
CA ARG A 180 3.09 3.20 -28.54
C ARG A 180 3.38 3.11 -30.03
N LYS A 181 4.39 2.31 -30.40
CA LYS A 181 4.81 2.10 -31.80
C LYS A 181 3.67 1.56 -32.67
N SER A 182 2.88 0.60 -32.15
CA SER A 182 1.73 0.05 -32.87
C SER A 182 0.62 1.07 -33.11
N LEU A 183 0.41 2.03 -32.20
CA LEU A 183 -0.59 3.08 -32.34
C LEU A 183 -0.10 4.18 -33.31
N GLU A 184 1.17 4.58 -33.23
CA GLU A 184 1.77 5.59 -34.11
C GLU A 184 1.83 5.11 -35.58
N LEU A 185 2.16 3.83 -35.83
CA LEU A 185 2.15 3.23 -37.17
C LEU A 185 0.75 3.22 -37.83
N SER A 186 -0.32 3.28 -37.03
CA SER A 186 -1.70 3.36 -37.54
C SER A 186 -2.16 4.78 -37.87
N ALA A 187 -1.41 5.81 -37.45
CA ALA A 187 -1.79 7.23 -37.56
C ALA A 187 -1.16 7.97 -38.77
N GLY A 188 -0.41 7.28 -39.64
CA GLY A 188 -0.17 7.74 -41.01
C GLY A 188 0.87 8.86 -41.23
N GLU A 189 1.66 9.28 -40.24
CA GLU A 189 2.81 10.17 -40.46
C GLU A 189 4.07 9.65 -39.77
N VAL A 190 4.99 9.13 -40.60
CA VAL A 190 6.32 8.68 -40.20
C VAL A 190 7.22 9.91 -40.11
N ALA A 191 7.36 10.46 -38.90
CA ALA A 191 8.55 11.20 -38.53
C ALA A 191 9.48 10.26 -37.76
N ALA A 192 10.78 10.33 -38.07
CA ALA A 192 11.84 9.48 -37.54
C ALA A 192 11.87 9.46 -36.00
N ALA A 193 11.10 8.57 -35.38
CA ALA A 193 11.18 8.26 -33.96
C ALA A 193 12.38 7.33 -33.75
N SER A 194 13.51 7.93 -33.44
CA SER A 194 14.65 7.26 -32.83
C SER A 194 14.20 6.47 -31.60
N GLY A 195 14.26 5.14 -31.71
CA GLY A 195 14.41 4.18 -30.62
C GLY A 195 13.22 4.03 -29.66
N GLY A 196 12.61 2.83 -29.62
CA GLY A 196 11.66 2.43 -28.56
C GLY A 196 12.32 2.29 -27.18
N SER A 197 12.92 3.37 -26.70
CA SER A 197 13.83 3.43 -25.55
C SER A 197 13.31 4.33 -24.42
N THR A 198 12.14 4.93 -24.60
CA THR A 198 11.53 5.87 -23.64
C THR A 198 10.01 5.67 -23.53
N LEU A 199 9.44 6.03 -22.38
CA LEU A 199 8.01 5.99 -22.09
C LEU A 199 7.49 7.42 -21.87
N GLY A 200 6.45 7.79 -22.62
CA GLY A 200 5.65 8.96 -22.26
C GLY A 200 4.72 8.64 -21.09
N ILE A 201 4.07 9.67 -20.54
CA ILE A 201 3.16 9.55 -19.38
C ILE A 201 2.03 8.51 -19.56
N ARG A 202 1.56 8.31 -20.80
CA ARG A 202 0.51 7.33 -21.12
C ARG A 202 1.03 5.90 -21.08
N ASP A 203 2.18 5.65 -21.71
CA ASP A 203 2.80 4.32 -21.79
C ASP A 203 3.34 3.90 -20.41
N TYR A 204 3.82 4.88 -19.64
CA TYR A 204 4.20 4.67 -18.26
C TYR A 204 3.08 4.07 -17.39
N ASN A 205 1.83 4.53 -17.53
CA ASN A 205 0.69 3.91 -16.82
C ASN A 205 0.48 2.44 -17.22
N VAL A 206 0.73 2.12 -18.49
CA VAL A 206 0.65 0.73 -18.96
C VAL A 206 1.74 -0.10 -18.28
N ALA A 207 2.98 0.40 -18.25
CA ALA A 207 4.09 -0.27 -17.58
C ALA A 207 3.80 -0.50 -16.08
N LEU A 208 3.30 0.53 -15.37
CA LEU A 208 2.87 0.42 -13.97
C LEU A 208 1.83 -0.66 -13.73
N ARG A 209 0.81 -0.72 -14.59
CA ARG A 209 -0.22 -1.74 -14.49
C ARG A 209 0.38 -3.15 -14.67
N LEU A 210 1.30 -3.31 -15.61
CA LEU A 210 1.96 -4.60 -15.88
C LEU A 210 2.84 -5.06 -14.71
N ILE A 211 3.45 -4.14 -13.95
CA ILE A 211 4.22 -4.48 -12.74
C ILE A 211 3.35 -4.54 -11.45
N GLY A 212 2.03 -4.47 -11.58
CA GLY A 212 1.08 -4.70 -10.48
C GLY A 212 0.72 -3.48 -9.63
N PHE A 213 0.90 -2.25 -10.12
CA PHE A 213 0.46 -1.01 -9.45
C PHE A 213 -0.99 -0.63 -9.72
N GLY A 214 -1.72 -1.53 -10.38
CA GLY A 214 -3.07 -1.26 -10.86
C GLY A 214 -3.09 -0.21 -11.98
N ASP A 215 -4.30 0.14 -12.42
CA ASP A 215 -4.49 1.23 -13.37
C ASP A 215 -4.46 2.55 -12.61
N VAL A 216 -3.25 3.08 -12.37
CA VAL A 216 -3.05 4.34 -11.66
C VAL A 216 -3.90 5.43 -12.30
N ALA A 217 -3.86 5.61 -13.63
CA ALA A 217 -4.71 6.59 -14.31
C ALA A 217 -6.20 6.46 -13.97
N ARG A 218 -6.75 5.24 -13.82
CA ARG A 218 -8.13 5.03 -13.38
C ARG A 218 -8.34 5.24 -11.89
N VAL A 219 -7.47 4.67 -11.05
CA VAL A 219 -7.53 4.75 -9.58
C VAL A 219 -7.49 6.21 -9.11
N PHE A 220 -6.74 7.02 -9.84
CA PHE A 220 -6.39 8.38 -9.52
C PHE A 220 -7.00 9.40 -10.50
N GLN A 221 -7.86 8.96 -11.43
CA GLN A 221 -8.46 9.80 -12.47
C GLN A 221 -7.44 10.65 -13.26
N GLY A 222 -6.23 10.14 -13.44
CA GLY A 222 -5.11 10.82 -14.10
C GLY A 222 -4.39 11.87 -13.25
N GLN A 223 -4.87 12.17 -12.03
CA GLN A 223 -4.47 13.34 -11.21
C GLN A 223 -3.08 13.19 -10.54
N PHE A 224 -2.40 12.08 -10.81
CA PHE A 224 -1.23 11.62 -10.04
C PHE A 224 -0.13 11.03 -10.89
N VAL A 225 -0.49 10.63 -12.10
CA VAL A 225 0.45 10.07 -13.05
C VAL A 225 1.59 11.05 -13.29
N GLN A 226 1.29 12.36 -13.35
CA GLN A 226 2.29 13.38 -13.61
C GLN A 226 3.28 13.56 -12.46
N GLY A 227 2.84 13.53 -11.21
CA GLY A 227 3.73 13.64 -10.05
C GLY A 227 4.64 12.41 -9.91
N ILE A 228 4.12 11.20 -10.15
CA ILE A 228 4.98 10.01 -10.25
C ILE A 228 5.94 10.18 -11.40
N PHE A 229 5.42 10.48 -12.59
CA PHE A 229 6.20 10.58 -13.81
C PHE A 229 7.35 11.56 -13.65
N GLN A 230 7.12 12.75 -13.08
CA GLN A 230 8.16 13.74 -12.77
C GLN A 230 9.20 13.28 -11.73
N ARG A 231 8.87 12.33 -10.85
CA ARG A 231 9.86 11.74 -9.92
C ARG A 231 10.73 10.67 -10.59
N LEU A 232 10.27 10.16 -11.72
CA LEU A 232 10.91 9.08 -12.47
C LEU A 232 11.70 9.58 -13.66
N ASP A 233 11.19 10.63 -14.29
CA ASP A 233 11.86 11.48 -15.25
C ASP A 233 12.92 12.30 -14.50
N VAL A 234 14.07 11.67 -14.24
CA VAL A 234 15.12 12.21 -13.37
C VAL A 234 15.82 13.37 -14.06
N ASP A 235 15.93 13.34 -15.39
CA ASP A 235 16.54 14.41 -16.18
C ASP A 235 15.54 15.52 -16.58
N GLY A 236 14.23 15.29 -16.41
CA GLY A 236 13.17 16.27 -16.66
C GLY A 236 12.92 16.49 -18.14
N ASP A 237 13.30 15.53 -19.01
CA ASP A 237 13.14 15.64 -20.46
C ASP A 237 11.71 15.36 -20.94
N GLY A 238 10.82 14.95 -20.04
CA GLY A 238 9.42 14.66 -20.32
C GLY A 238 9.19 13.22 -20.80
N GLU A 239 10.20 12.36 -20.79
CA GLU A 239 10.16 10.94 -21.08
C GLU A 239 10.84 10.13 -19.97
N VAL A 240 10.44 8.87 -19.78
CA VAL A 240 11.09 7.96 -18.83
C VAL A 240 11.87 6.91 -19.61
N ARG A 241 13.19 6.92 -19.50
CA ARG A 241 14.08 5.97 -20.17
C ARG A 241 14.12 4.65 -19.43
N LEU A 242 14.53 3.58 -20.11
CA LEU A 242 14.62 2.25 -19.51
C LEU A 242 15.41 2.22 -18.18
N PRO A 243 16.59 2.86 -18.07
CA PRO A 243 17.32 2.82 -16.82
C PRO A 243 16.60 3.55 -15.67
N GLU A 244 15.97 4.68 -15.95
CA GLU A 244 15.15 5.41 -14.98
C GLU A 244 13.98 4.54 -14.52
N PHE A 245 13.34 3.83 -15.45
CA PHE A 245 12.27 2.90 -15.12
C PHE A 245 12.77 1.75 -14.25
N LEU A 246 13.90 1.12 -14.55
CA LEU A 246 14.42 -0.02 -13.79
C LEU A 246 14.87 0.37 -12.37
N VAL A 247 15.60 1.48 -12.23
CA VAL A 247 16.01 2.04 -10.92
C VAL A 247 14.79 2.25 -10.05
N ASN A 248 13.75 2.86 -10.62
CA ASN A 248 12.58 3.23 -9.88
C ASN A 248 11.52 2.12 -9.80
N ALA A 249 11.58 1.07 -10.61
CA ALA A 249 10.71 -0.10 -10.49
C ALA A 249 10.95 -0.77 -9.14
N ALA A 250 12.21 -0.95 -8.75
CA ALA A 250 12.55 -1.38 -7.39
C ALA A 250 11.95 -0.41 -6.36
N ARG A 251 12.00 0.90 -6.65
CA ARG A 251 11.44 1.90 -5.75
C ARG A 251 9.94 1.80 -5.56
N LEU A 252 9.23 1.60 -6.65
CA LEU A 252 7.80 1.38 -6.72
C LEU A 252 7.45 0.14 -5.91
N MET A 253 8.07 -1.00 -6.23
CA MET A 253 7.72 -2.31 -5.70
C MET A 253 7.95 -2.46 -4.18
N ARG A 254 8.98 -1.82 -3.60
CA ARG A 254 9.24 -1.90 -2.16
C ARG A 254 9.86 -0.60 -1.63
N PRO A 255 9.10 0.33 -1.02
CA PRO A 255 9.61 1.56 -0.36
C PRO A 255 10.82 1.26 0.56
N VAL A 256 12.01 1.87 0.33
CA VAL A 256 13.15 1.71 1.26
C VAL A 256 12.78 2.42 2.52
N SER A 257 13.27 1.90 3.62
CA SER A 257 13.09 2.42 4.96
C SER A 257 11.85 1.95 5.66
N TRP A 258 10.90 1.20 5.09
CA TRP A 258 9.79 0.82 5.96
C TRP A 258 10.22 -0.14 7.08
N GLU A 259 10.75 -1.32 6.80
CA GLU A 259 11.18 -2.25 7.86
C GLU A 259 12.27 -1.65 8.74
N ARG A 260 13.22 -0.94 8.14
CA ARG A 260 14.28 -0.26 8.88
C ARG A 260 13.74 0.87 9.76
N SER A 261 12.86 1.72 9.25
CA SER A 261 12.19 2.77 10.04
C SER A 261 11.26 2.18 11.08
N MET A 262 10.65 1.01 10.86
CA MET A 262 9.91 0.28 11.88
C MET A 262 10.84 -0.27 12.96
N ARG A 263 12.01 -0.80 12.60
CA ARG A 263 13.05 -1.29 13.52
C ARG A 263 13.68 -0.15 14.32
N ASP A 264 13.86 1.01 13.69
CA ASP A 264 14.45 2.21 14.30
C ASP A 264 13.41 3.04 15.08
N ALA A 265 12.10 2.78 14.88
CA ALA A 265 11.03 3.44 15.63
C ALA A 265 11.01 2.98 17.09
N ALA A 266 10.77 3.91 18.01
CA ALA A 266 10.69 3.59 19.44
C ALA A 266 9.32 2.98 19.77
N GLY A 267 9.23 1.65 19.64
CA GLY A 267 8.02 0.87 19.92
C GLY A 267 7.73 0.65 21.41
N PHE A 268 6.45 0.41 21.70
CA PHE A 268 5.99 -0.23 22.92
C PHE A 268 5.70 -1.72 22.61
N PRO A 269 6.45 -2.71 23.15
CA PRO A 269 7.75 -2.69 23.84
C PRO A 269 8.95 -2.90 22.89
N GLY A 270 8.82 -2.47 21.63
CA GLY A 270 9.76 -2.77 20.56
C GLY A 270 9.37 -4.05 19.80
N LEU A 271 9.97 -4.28 18.63
CA LEU A 271 9.62 -5.43 17.78
C LEU A 271 9.79 -6.79 18.49
N GLY A 272 10.76 -6.89 19.41
CA GLY A 272 11.03 -8.12 20.17
C GLY A 272 9.93 -8.53 21.15
N ALA A 273 9.02 -7.62 21.50
CA ALA A 273 7.92 -7.91 22.42
C ALA A 273 6.56 -8.06 21.72
N LEU A 274 6.55 -8.10 20.39
CA LEU A 274 5.38 -8.50 19.59
C LEU A 274 5.26 -10.04 19.44
N VAL A 275 6.18 -10.80 20.03
CA VAL A 275 6.29 -12.28 19.92
C VAL A 275 5.78 -12.99 21.18
N VAL A 276 4.65 -12.56 21.76
CA VAL A 276 4.18 -13.10 23.05
C VAL A 276 2.83 -13.80 22.92
N ASP A 277 2.76 -15.03 23.46
CA ASP A 277 1.58 -15.89 23.51
C ASP A 277 0.39 -15.27 24.28
N ASP A 278 0.61 -14.19 25.05
CA ASP A 278 -0.39 -13.42 25.84
C ASP A 278 -0.75 -12.03 25.25
N GLY A 279 -0.34 -11.73 24.01
CA GLY A 279 -0.40 -10.38 23.42
C GLY A 279 -1.77 -9.69 23.34
N ALA A 280 -2.88 -10.39 23.61
CA ALA A 280 -4.20 -9.77 23.66
C ALA A 280 -4.42 -8.89 24.91
N GLU A 281 -3.79 -9.17 26.06
CA GLU A 281 -3.91 -8.30 27.25
C GLU A 281 -3.09 -7.03 27.12
N ASP A 282 -1.87 -7.16 26.61
CA ASP A 282 -0.98 -6.01 26.40
C ASP A 282 -1.55 -5.04 25.37
N ILE A 283 -2.12 -5.55 24.27
CA ILE A 283 -2.80 -4.71 23.28
C ILE A 283 -4.04 -4.06 23.88
N ARG A 284 -4.81 -4.76 24.71
CA ARG A 284 -5.95 -4.17 25.43
C ARG A 284 -5.51 -3.01 26.34
N HIS A 285 -4.48 -3.21 27.14
CA HIS A 285 -3.92 -2.17 28.01
C HIS A 285 -3.35 -0.99 27.22
N PHE A 286 -2.65 -1.28 26.14
CA PHE A 286 -2.13 -0.25 25.24
C PHE A 286 -3.25 0.58 24.64
N VAL A 287 -4.25 -0.07 24.03
CA VAL A 287 -5.42 0.61 23.45
C VAL A 287 -6.13 1.44 24.51
N ALA A 288 -6.32 0.90 25.71
CA ALA A 288 -6.93 1.63 26.83
C ALA A 288 -6.11 2.86 27.28
N SER A 289 -4.80 2.87 27.04
CA SER A 289 -3.90 3.99 27.35
C SER A 289 -3.93 5.12 26.31
N LEU A 290 -4.55 4.91 25.15
CA LEU A 290 -4.66 5.93 24.11
C LEU A 290 -5.58 7.05 24.58
N GLN A 291 -5.24 8.28 24.22
CA GLN A 291 -5.91 9.52 24.61
C GLN A 291 -6.32 10.33 23.38
N THR A 292 -7.32 11.20 23.52
CA THR A 292 -7.76 12.11 22.44
C THR A 292 -6.56 12.87 21.86
N GLY A 293 -6.44 12.93 20.54
CA GLY A 293 -5.31 13.56 19.85
C GLY A 293 -4.11 12.65 19.59
N ASP A 294 -4.05 11.44 20.15
CA ASP A 294 -3.05 10.45 19.70
C ASP A 294 -3.27 10.13 18.22
N ILE A 295 -2.19 10.02 17.47
CA ILE A 295 -2.22 9.85 16.02
C ILE A 295 -1.95 8.39 15.69
N ILE A 296 -2.83 7.78 14.91
CA ILE A 296 -2.69 6.40 14.44
C ILE A 296 -2.23 6.43 12.99
N LEU A 297 -1.11 5.78 12.72
CA LEU A 297 -0.54 5.63 11.40
C LEU A 297 -0.70 4.19 10.93
N SER A 298 -1.12 4.02 9.68
CA SER A 298 -1.41 2.70 9.13
C SER A 298 -0.76 2.52 7.78
N LYS A 299 -0.08 1.38 7.62
CA LYS A 299 0.42 0.88 6.34
C LYS A 299 -0.67 -0.01 5.73
N ILE A 300 -1.13 0.36 4.54
CA ILE A 300 -2.12 -0.38 3.76
C ILE A 300 -1.44 -0.77 2.45
N ASP A 301 -1.47 -2.06 2.08
CA ASP A 301 -0.76 -2.56 0.89
C ASP A 301 -1.67 -2.83 -0.30
N ASP A 302 -2.71 -2.01 -0.45
CA ASP A 302 -3.48 -1.93 -1.70
C ASP A 302 -2.81 -0.98 -2.71
N ASP A 303 -3.37 -0.90 -3.92
CA ASP A 303 -2.81 -0.11 -5.03
C ASP A 303 -2.59 1.36 -4.62
N MET A 304 -3.58 1.95 -3.94
CA MET A 304 -3.52 3.31 -3.41
C MET A 304 -2.43 3.44 -2.36
N GLY A 305 -2.40 2.56 -1.37
CA GLY A 305 -1.43 2.62 -0.29
C GLY A 305 0.00 2.46 -0.78
N ARG A 306 0.28 1.54 -1.70
CA ARG A 306 1.60 1.39 -2.32
C ARG A 306 2.02 2.63 -3.10
N TYR A 307 1.09 3.22 -3.84
CA TYR A 307 1.32 4.50 -4.50
C TYR A 307 1.73 5.58 -3.50
N LEU A 308 0.97 5.73 -2.41
CA LEU A 308 1.23 6.74 -1.39
C LEU A 308 2.59 6.52 -0.74
N GLN A 309 2.92 5.26 -0.48
CA GLN A 309 4.20 4.89 0.11
C GLN A 309 5.37 5.23 -0.81
N PHE A 310 5.24 4.99 -2.11
CA PHE A 310 6.21 5.41 -3.10
C PHE A 310 6.30 6.95 -3.19
N ALA A 311 5.14 7.61 -3.33
CA ALA A 311 5.03 9.06 -3.51
C ALA A 311 5.55 9.87 -2.32
N MET A 312 5.51 9.31 -1.11
CA MET A 312 6.03 9.93 0.10
C MET A 312 7.37 9.35 0.57
N ASP A 313 7.84 8.28 -0.10
CA ASP A 313 8.96 7.45 0.34
C ASP A 313 8.84 7.08 1.82
N ALA A 314 7.65 6.67 2.26
CA ALA A 314 7.30 6.41 3.66
C ALA A 314 6.27 5.28 3.77
N PRO A 315 6.29 4.42 4.81
CA PRO A 315 5.32 3.33 4.92
C PRO A 315 3.87 3.75 5.13
N TRP A 316 3.67 4.97 5.62
CA TRP A 316 2.38 5.38 6.14
C TRP A 316 1.53 5.93 5.01
N SER A 317 0.54 5.13 4.59
CA SER A 317 -0.42 5.50 3.55
C SER A 317 -1.71 6.07 4.12
N HIS A 318 -1.91 5.96 5.44
CA HIS A 318 -3.14 6.35 6.08
C HIS A 318 -2.90 6.84 7.51
N VAL A 319 -3.72 7.79 7.95
CA VAL A 319 -3.65 8.37 9.29
C VAL A 319 -5.05 8.62 9.85
N ALA A 320 -5.21 8.39 11.15
CA ALA A 320 -6.42 8.69 11.90
C ALA A 320 -6.04 9.36 13.23
N VAL A 321 -7.02 9.97 13.89
CA VAL A 321 -6.82 10.55 15.23
C VAL A 321 -7.74 9.89 16.25
N VAL A 322 -7.19 9.62 17.43
CA VAL A 322 -7.95 9.09 18.56
C VAL A 322 -8.88 10.16 19.08
N VAL A 323 -10.15 9.80 19.28
CA VAL A 323 -11.18 10.64 19.90
C VAL A 323 -11.89 9.83 20.99
N ARG A 324 -11.81 10.31 22.24
CA ARG A 324 -12.48 9.67 23.39
C ARG A 324 -13.63 10.53 23.88
N GLY A 325 -14.72 9.88 24.27
CA GLY A 325 -15.94 10.55 24.76
C GLY A 325 -16.66 11.43 23.73
N ALA A 326 -16.09 11.58 22.53
CA ALA A 326 -16.61 12.36 21.41
C ALA A 326 -17.38 11.52 20.38
N ALA A 327 -17.40 10.19 20.57
CA ALA A 327 -18.19 9.33 19.72
C ALA A 327 -19.69 9.59 19.97
N PRO A 328 -20.48 9.88 18.92
CA PRO A 328 -21.93 10.00 19.07
C PRO A 328 -22.52 8.71 19.63
N ALA A 329 -23.69 8.83 20.28
CA ALA A 329 -24.41 7.66 20.78
C ALA A 329 -24.61 6.66 19.63
N PRO A 330 -24.39 5.34 19.86
CA PRO A 330 -24.62 4.32 18.85
C PRO A 330 -26.01 4.47 18.21
N GLY A 331 -26.03 4.66 16.90
CA GLY A 331 -27.26 4.82 16.13
C GLY A 331 -27.85 6.20 16.05
N ALA A 332 -27.16 7.21 16.56
CA ALA A 332 -27.49 8.58 16.21
C ALA A 332 -27.34 8.74 14.69
N PRO A 333 -28.46 8.85 13.94
CA PRO A 333 -28.42 8.98 12.49
C PRO A 333 -27.56 10.18 12.13
N ASN A 334 -26.78 10.06 11.07
CA ASN A 334 -26.12 11.21 10.50
C ASN A 334 -26.81 11.57 9.20
N GLU A 335 -27.61 12.63 9.21
CA GLU A 335 -28.30 13.12 8.02
C GLU A 335 -27.33 13.36 6.87
N LYS A 336 -26.13 13.90 7.16
CA LYS A 336 -25.08 14.07 6.14
C LYS A 336 -24.60 12.75 5.55
N THR A 337 -24.49 11.69 6.36
CA THR A 337 -24.12 10.36 5.86
C THR A 337 -25.24 9.77 5.02
N GLU A 338 -26.50 9.86 5.45
CA GLU A 338 -27.62 9.34 4.65
C GLU A 338 -27.76 10.09 3.32
N GLU A 339 -27.67 11.42 3.33
CA GLU A 339 -27.63 12.24 2.12
C GLU A 339 -26.48 11.83 1.19
N LEU A 340 -25.29 11.57 1.75
CA LEU A 340 -24.15 11.08 1.00
C LEU A 340 -24.42 9.72 0.36
N LEU A 341 -25.03 8.79 1.10
CA LEU A 341 -25.34 7.44 0.63
C LEU A 341 -26.50 7.41 -0.38
N GLU A 342 -27.43 8.35 -0.29
CA GLU A 342 -28.47 8.58 -1.29
C GLU A 342 -27.87 9.15 -2.57
N THR A 343 -26.97 10.13 -2.45
CA THR A 343 -26.26 10.74 -3.59
C THR A 343 -25.32 9.75 -4.27
N PHE A 344 -24.68 8.87 -3.50
CA PHE A 344 -23.73 7.87 -3.99
C PHE A 344 -24.12 6.45 -3.57
N PRO A 345 -25.17 5.84 -4.17
CA PRO A 345 -25.70 4.53 -3.74
C PRO A 345 -24.69 3.37 -3.84
N PHE A 346 -23.69 3.48 -4.73
CA PHE A 346 -22.61 2.49 -4.80
C PHE A 346 -21.79 2.45 -3.51
N ARG A 347 -21.65 3.59 -2.83
CA ARG A 347 -21.00 3.66 -1.52
C ARG A 347 -21.80 2.92 -0.49
N ARG A 348 -23.12 2.83 -0.58
CA ARG A 348 -23.95 2.03 0.36
C ARG A 348 -23.54 0.55 0.40
N ARG A 349 -23.03 -0.01 -0.70
CA ARG A 349 -22.49 -1.39 -0.74
C ARG A 349 -21.14 -1.52 -0.05
N SER A 350 -20.27 -0.52 -0.18
CA SER A 350 -18.99 -0.45 0.54
C SER A 350 -19.21 -0.09 2.01
N HIS A 351 -20.13 0.81 2.28
CA HIS A 351 -20.59 1.27 3.59
C HIS A 351 -21.42 0.22 4.33
N ALA A 352 -21.87 -0.85 3.66
CA ALA A 352 -22.36 -2.05 4.34
C ALA A 352 -21.24 -2.71 5.19
N PHE A 353 -19.98 -2.26 5.05
CA PHE A 353 -18.83 -2.62 5.86
C PHE A 353 -18.36 -1.53 6.84
N CYS A 354 -19.02 -0.37 6.93
CA CYS A 354 -19.08 0.37 8.19
C CYS A 354 -19.79 -0.58 9.14
N SER A 355 -19.04 -1.48 9.80
CA SER A 355 -19.62 -2.64 10.47
C SER A 355 -20.76 -2.14 11.35
N PRO A 356 -21.98 -2.67 11.22
CA PRO A 356 -23.13 -2.28 12.05
C PRO A 356 -22.95 -2.49 13.57
N GLY A 357 -21.72 -2.71 14.04
CA GLY A 357 -21.30 -2.70 15.44
C GLY A 357 -19.96 -1.99 15.72
N SER A 358 -19.34 -1.31 14.74
CA SER A 358 -18.05 -0.60 14.93
C SER A 358 -18.07 0.86 14.52
N CYS A 359 -18.96 1.25 13.61
CA CYS A 359 -19.25 2.65 13.33
C CYS A 359 -20.45 3.06 14.18
N VAL A 360 -20.33 4.17 14.90
CA VAL A 360 -21.39 4.68 15.79
C VAL A 360 -22.63 5.19 15.05
N CYS A 361 -22.65 5.17 13.72
CA CYS A 361 -23.76 5.64 12.89
C CYS A 361 -25.00 4.73 12.85
N PHE A 362 -24.96 3.48 13.36
CA PHE A 362 -26.09 2.56 13.28
C PHE A 362 -26.64 2.15 14.66
N PRO A 363 -27.98 2.15 14.84
CA PRO A 363 -28.61 1.83 16.12
C PRO A 363 -28.27 0.42 16.55
N TRP A 364 -27.48 0.37 17.61
CA TRP A 364 -27.32 -0.80 18.43
C TRP A 364 -28.36 -0.70 19.54
N SER A 365 -29.59 -1.15 19.27
CA SER A 365 -30.51 -1.39 20.37
C SER A 365 -30.31 -2.83 20.83
N HIS A 366 -29.98 -3.00 22.11
CA HIS A 366 -30.00 -4.31 22.77
C HIS A 366 -31.43 -4.92 22.76
N GLU A 367 -32.44 -4.12 22.42
CA GLU A 367 -33.86 -4.47 22.42
C GLU A 367 -34.34 -5.08 21.07
N ASP A 368 -33.64 -4.84 19.97
CA ASP A 368 -33.99 -5.39 18.63
C ASP A 368 -33.64 -6.88 18.45
N ALA A 369 -33.06 -7.53 19.46
CA ALA A 369 -33.03 -8.98 19.51
C ALA A 369 -34.43 -9.60 19.75
N SER A 370 -35.41 -8.77 20.14
CA SER A 370 -36.78 -9.20 20.44
C SER A 370 -37.86 -8.57 19.57
N SER A 371 -37.54 -7.53 18.78
CA SER A 371 -38.53 -6.83 17.96
C SER A 371 -38.60 -7.46 16.55
N THR A 372 -39.78 -7.99 16.24
CA THR A 372 -40.16 -8.44 14.90
C THR A 372 -40.35 -7.23 13.98
N VAL A 373 -39.26 -6.61 13.53
CA VAL A 373 -39.31 -5.59 12.48
C VAL A 373 -39.51 -6.27 11.13
N GLU A 374 -40.51 -5.81 10.38
CA GLU A 374 -40.86 -6.40 9.08
C GLU A 374 -39.70 -6.32 8.07
N PRO A 375 -39.52 -7.38 7.25
CA PRO A 375 -38.40 -7.50 6.33
C PRO A 375 -38.64 -6.65 5.08
N GLY A 376 -38.23 -5.39 5.10
CA GLY A 376 -38.49 -4.47 3.99
C GLY A 376 -37.41 -3.43 3.77
N PHE A 377 -36.20 -3.82 3.33
CA PHE A 377 -35.41 -3.06 2.32
C PHE A 377 -34.08 -3.76 1.96
N PHE A 378 -33.51 -4.57 2.87
CA PHE A 378 -32.32 -5.36 2.60
C PHE A 378 -32.73 -6.77 2.15
N GLY A 379 -32.66 -7.02 0.84
CA GLY A 379 -32.99 -8.32 0.26
C GLY A 379 -32.23 -9.47 0.94
N GLY A 380 -33.00 -10.42 1.49
CA GLY A 380 -32.51 -11.69 2.04
C GLY A 380 -32.81 -11.86 3.52
N GLY A 381 -33.91 -12.53 3.84
CA GLY A 381 -34.42 -12.76 5.20
C GLY A 381 -33.53 -13.67 6.07
N LYS A 382 -32.44 -13.11 6.58
CA LYS A 382 -31.72 -13.62 7.74
C LYS A 382 -31.71 -12.49 8.76
N ALA A 383 -32.30 -12.72 9.94
CA ALA A 383 -32.25 -11.80 11.07
C ALA A 383 -30.85 -11.19 11.17
N ALA A 384 -30.79 -9.86 11.29
CA ALA A 384 -29.54 -9.14 11.48
C ALA A 384 -28.85 -9.75 12.71
N LYS A 385 -27.83 -10.58 12.46
CA LYS A 385 -27.09 -11.20 13.56
C LYS A 385 -26.42 -10.06 14.31
N SER A 386 -26.73 -9.94 15.59
CA SER A 386 -25.99 -9.06 16.50
C SER A 386 -24.50 -9.28 16.28
N PHE A 387 -23.78 -8.22 15.93
CA PHE A 387 -22.33 -8.28 15.88
C PHE A 387 -21.84 -8.37 17.32
N PRO A 388 -20.95 -9.31 17.66
CA PRO A 388 -20.40 -9.38 19.00
C PRO A 388 -19.63 -8.10 19.31
N ALA A 389 -19.71 -7.62 20.56
CA ALA A 389 -18.78 -6.61 21.06
C ALA A 389 -17.34 -7.05 20.78
N SER A 390 -16.44 -6.08 20.60
CA SER A 390 -15.02 -6.38 20.33
C SER A 390 -14.52 -7.46 21.30
N CYS A 391 -13.84 -8.46 20.77
CA CYS A 391 -13.28 -9.54 21.59
C CYS A 391 -12.18 -9.01 22.50
N LEU A 392 -11.58 -7.87 22.16
CA LEU A 392 -10.67 -7.13 23.01
C LEU A 392 -11.38 -6.40 24.15
N ARG A 393 -12.72 -6.39 24.22
CA ARG A 393 -13.53 -5.84 25.34
C ARG A 393 -12.89 -4.59 25.97
N CYS A 394 -12.47 -3.66 25.12
CA CYS A 394 -11.86 -2.45 25.61
C CYS A 394 -13.00 -1.60 26.19
N ASP A 395 -13.21 -1.65 27.51
CA ASP A 395 -14.18 -0.80 28.23
C ASP A 395 -13.88 0.72 28.09
N ALA A 396 -12.88 1.06 27.28
CA ALA A 396 -12.16 2.32 27.25
C ALA A 396 -12.72 3.37 26.27
N GLY A 397 -13.75 3.04 25.46
CA GLY A 397 -14.38 4.02 24.55
C GLY A 397 -13.40 4.73 23.62
N VAL A 398 -12.39 3.99 23.12
CA VAL A 398 -11.33 4.53 22.26
C VAL A 398 -11.80 4.43 20.81
N HIS A 399 -12.09 5.60 20.24
CA HIS A 399 -12.57 5.68 18.88
C HIS A 399 -11.57 6.41 17.99
N LEU A 400 -11.73 6.22 16.69
CA LEU A 400 -10.92 6.79 15.64
C LEU A 400 -11.76 7.63 14.72
N LEU A 401 -11.42 8.92 14.64
CA LEU A 401 -11.89 9.77 13.57
C LEU A 401 -11.02 9.51 12.33
N GLU A 402 -11.63 8.93 11.31
CA GLU A 402 -10.94 8.43 10.12
C GLU A 402 -11.69 8.87 8.85
N SER A 403 -10.95 9.36 7.86
CA SER A 403 -11.49 9.62 6.50
C SER A 403 -11.17 8.44 5.59
N THR A 404 -12.21 7.80 5.05
CA THR A 404 -12.10 6.56 4.26
C THR A 404 -12.92 6.64 3.00
N GLY A 405 -12.78 5.74 2.03
CA GLY A 405 -13.68 5.69 0.85
C GLY A 405 -15.19 5.65 1.16
N GLU A 406 -15.60 5.41 2.41
CA GLU A 406 -17.00 5.45 2.88
C GLU A 406 -17.43 6.83 3.42
N GLY A 407 -16.52 7.80 3.52
CA GLY A 407 -16.70 9.09 4.16
C GLY A 407 -15.85 9.26 5.44
N ILE A 408 -16.04 10.37 6.13
CA ILE A 408 -15.49 10.61 7.47
C ILE A 408 -16.39 9.95 8.51
N HIS A 409 -15.82 9.06 9.31
CA HIS A 409 -16.54 8.30 10.32
C HIS A 409 -15.76 8.19 11.62
N VAL A 410 -16.46 7.78 12.66
CA VAL A 410 -15.89 7.46 13.97
C VAL A 410 -16.00 5.95 14.17
N TYR A 411 -14.86 5.28 14.28
CA TYR A 411 -14.77 3.81 14.41
C TYR A 411 -14.24 3.40 15.78
N ASP A 412 -14.71 2.27 16.31
CA ASP A 412 -14.02 1.59 17.41
C ASP A 412 -12.62 1.12 16.95
N PHE A 413 -11.57 1.48 17.71
CA PHE A 413 -10.18 1.19 17.35
C PHE A 413 -9.93 -0.30 17.15
N ALA A 414 -10.30 -1.10 18.16
CA ALA A 414 -10.01 -2.52 18.24
C ALA A 414 -10.69 -3.27 17.12
N HIS A 415 -11.98 -3.01 16.90
CA HIS A 415 -12.73 -3.62 15.83
C HIS A 415 -12.21 -3.20 14.46
N ARG A 416 -11.88 -1.91 14.26
CA ARG A 416 -11.37 -1.40 12.99
C ARG A 416 -10.10 -2.13 12.57
N TYR A 417 -9.08 -2.19 13.43
CA TYR A 417 -7.77 -2.71 13.04
C TYR A 417 -7.56 -4.21 13.24
N PHE A 418 -8.33 -4.86 14.12
CA PHE A 418 -8.05 -6.26 14.49
C PHE A 418 -9.17 -7.25 14.16
N GLU A 419 -10.41 -6.79 13.95
CA GLU A 419 -11.57 -7.68 13.82
C GLU A 419 -12.34 -7.49 12.51
N SER A 420 -12.24 -6.31 11.89
CA SER A 420 -12.92 -5.98 10.63
C SER A 420 -12.13 -6.47 9.42
N LYS A 421 -12.73 -6.41 8.23
CA LYS A 421 -12.03 -6.66 6.96
C LYS A 421 -10.85 -5.71 6.71
N MET A 422 -10.81 -4.56 7.37
CA MET A 422 -9.66 -3.65 7.27
C MET A 422 -8.38 -4.32 7.81
N SER A 423 -8.49 -5.17 8.83
CA SER A 423 -7.35 -5.92 9.40
C SER A 423 -6.62 -6.78 8.36
N THR A 424 -7.30 -7.23 7.29
CA THR A 424 -6.65 -8.02 6.24
C THR A 424 -5.92 -7.18 5.21
N ARG A 425 -6.07 -5.85 5.25
CA ARG A 425 -5.44 -4.88 4.33
C ARG A 425 -4.31 -4.11 4.99
N VAL A 426 -4.35 -4.00 6.32
CA VAL A 426 -3.36 -3.28 7.11
C VAL A 426 -2.20 -4.24 7.41
N SER A 427 -0.99 -3.83 7.05
CA SER A 427 0.25 -4.59 7.31
C SER A 427 1.07 -4.01 8.46
N ALA A 428 0.75 -2.79 8.89
CA ALA A 428 1.26 -2.26 10.13
C ALA A 428 0.39 -1.14 10.71
N VAL A 429 0.41 -1.01 12.04
CA VAL A 429 -0.19 0.09 12.79
C VAL A 429 0.84 0.64 13.77
N ALA A 430 0.96 1.97 13.79
CA ALA A 430 1.77 2.70 14.76
C ALA A 430 0.98 3.85 15.40
N VAL A 431 1.49 4.34 16.53
CA VAL A 431 0.98 5.49 17.26
C VAL A 431 2.05 6.55 17.41
N ARG A 432 1.65 7.82 17.31
CA ARG A 432 2.37 8.94 17.92
C ARG A 432 1.53 9.49 19.04
N ARG A 433 2.09 9.49 20.25
CA ARG A 433 1.43 10.11 21.39
C ARG A 433 1.54 11.61 21.33
N LEU A 434 0.44 12.32 21.53
CA LEU A 434 0.49 13.77 21.68
C LEU A 434 0.88 14.11 23.13
N ALA A 435 1.99 14.81 23.34
CA ALA A 435 2.51 15.14 24.66
C ALA A 435 2.08 16.55 25.09
N ALA A 436 1.61 16.65 26.34
CA ALA A 436 1.23 17.89 27.01
C ALA A 436 0.23 18.85 26.30
N PRO A 437 -0.73 18.39 25.46
CA PRO A 437 -1.72 19.31 24.92
C PRO A 437 -2.64 19.85 26.02
N ARG A 438 -2.76 21.18 26.09
CA ARG A 438 -3.85 21.81 26.87
C ARG A 438 -5.20 21.34 26.31
N SER A 439 -6.25 21.31 27.13
CA SER A 439 -7.61 20.88 26.73
C SER A 439 -7.71 19.50 26.08
N ARG A 440 -6.81 18.56 26.41
CA ARG A 440 -6.89 17.18 25.93
C ARG A 440 -8.17 16.47 26.32
N ASP A 441 -8.64 16.76 27.52
CA ASP A 441 -9.84 16.17 28.11
C ASP A 441 -11.14 16.90 27.70
N ASP A 442 -11.06 17.88 26.80
CA ASP A 442 -12.22 18.61 26.28
C ASP A 442 -12.99 17.75 25.26
N ALA A 443 -13.69 16.74 25.78
CA ALA A 443 -14.49 15.81 24.99
C ALA A 443 -15.63 16.52 24.24
N ALA A 444 -16.15 17.63 24.78
CA ALA A 444 -17.22 18.40 24.15
C ALA A 444 -16.73 19.07 22.86
N ARG A 445 -15.55 19.69 22.89
CA ARG A 445 -14.93 20.28 21.70
C ARG A 445 -14.57 19.23 20.65
N ALA A 446 -14.02 18.09 21.08
CA ALA A 446 -13.77 16.98 20.17
C ALA A 446 -15.08 16.43 19.55
N ALA A 447 -16.17 16.35 20.32
CA ALA A 447 -17.49 15.91 19.85
C ALA A 447 -18.09 16.90 18.85
N ASP A 448 -17.95 18.20 19.09
CA ASP A 448 -18.40 19.27 18.19
C ASP A 448 -17.73 19.16 16.81
N PHE A 449 -16.41 18.98 16.79
CA PHE A 449 -15.69 18.74 15.54
C PHE A 449 -16.17 17.47 14.84
N CYS A 450 -16.26 16.35 15.57
CA CYS A 450 -16.72 15.08 15.01
C CYS A 450 -18.12 15.22 14.40
N ALA A 451 -19.06 15.87 15.08
CA ALA A 451 -20.40 16.11 14.59
C ALA A 451 -20.41 16.97 13.32
N THR A 452 -19.49 17.94 13.22
CA THR A 452 -19.35 18.81 12.06
C THR A 452 -18.87 18.05 10.82
N VAL A 453 -17.83 17.23 10.96
CA VAL A 453 -17.17 16.58 9.81
C VAL A 453 -17.74 15.21 9.46
N ARG A 454 -18.35 14.48 10.40
CA ARG A 454 -18.87 13.13 10.18
C ARG A 454 -19.84 13.11 9.00
N GLY A 455 -19.72 12.09 8.15
CA GLY A 455 -20.55 11.94 6.95
C GLY A 455 -20.15 12.84 5.79
N SER A 456 -19.17 13.73 5.97
CA SER A 456 -18.58 14.44 4.84
C SER A 456 -17.88 13.46 3.91
N LEU A 457 -17.85 13.81 2.63
CA LEU A 457 -17.30 12.96 1.60
C LEU A 457 -15.77 12.87 1.73
N TYR A 458 -15.29 11.64 1.78
CA TYR A 458 -13.90 11.36 1.45
C TYR A 458 -13.77 11.48 -0.06
N SER A 459 -12.95 12.42 -0.45
CA SER A 459 -12.37 12.45 -1.78
C SER A 459 -10.90 12.77 -1.62
N THR A 460 -10.11 12.17 -2.47
CA THR A 460 -8.87 12.77 -2.90
C THR A 460 -9.30 13.67 -4.06
N THR A 461 -9.77 14.90 -3.79
CA THR A 461 -9.99 15.81 -4.92
C THR A 461 -8.66 16.00 -5.64
N ARG A 462 -8.76 16.22 -6.95
CA ARG A 462 -7.62 16.54 -7.80
C ARG A 462 -6.67 17.52 -7.14
N ASP A 463 -7.22 18.55 -6.53
CA ASP A 463 -6.46 19.70 -6.07
C ASP A 463 -5.90 19.48 -4.66
N GLU A 464 -6.61 18.82 -3.73
CA GLU A 464 -6.11 18.59 -2.37
C GLU A 464 -4.79 17.80 -2.34
N PHE A 465 -4.75 16.72 -3.11
CA PHE A 465 -3.57 15.86 -3.12
C PHE A 465 -2.48 16.44 -4.05
N THR A 466 -2.84 17.06 -5.18
CA THR A 466 -1.89 17.80 -5.99
C THR A 466 -1.23 18.90 -5.16
N HIS A 467 -1.99 19.65 -4.36
CA HIS A 467 -1.45 20.67 -3.46
C HIS A 467 -0.53 20.06 -2.41
N ALA A 468 -0.88 18.93 -1.79
CA ALA A 468 0.03 18.26 -0.85
C ALA A 468 1.35 17.89 -1.54
N ILE A 469 1.31 17.21 -2.69
CA ILE A 469 2.52 16.82 -3.44
C ILE A 469 3.31 18.05 -3.92
N GLU A 470 2.64 19.06 -4.50
CA GLU A 470 3.27 20.27 -4.99
C GLU A 470 3.90 21.09 -3.86
N TYR A 471 3.22 21.18 -2.72
CA TYR A 471 3.74 21.81 -1.51
C TYR A 471 5.02 21.12 -1.02
N HIS A 472 5.07 19.79 -1.11
CA HIS A 472 6.27 19.04 -0.78
C HIS A 472 7.37 19.18 -1.85
N SER A 473 7.00 19.25 -3.13
CA SER A 473 7.94 19.27 -4.26
C SER A 473 8.53 20.65 -4.53
N ARG A 474 7.77 21.72 -4.28
CA ARG A 474 8.22 23.12 -4.39
C ARG A 474 8.58 23.58 -2.98
N ARG A 475 9.84 23.97 -2.76
CA ARG A 475 10.34 24.55 -1.50
C ARG A 475 9.60 25.85 -1.08
N GLY A 476 8.35 25.76 -0.65
CA GLY A 476 7.59 26.83 0.01
C GLY A 476 6.83 27.82 -0.88
N SER A 477 6.52 27.51 -2.14
CA SER A 477 5.63 28.36 -2.95
C SER A 477 4.21 27.82 -2.96
N VAL A 478 3.38 28.32 -2.04
CA VAL A 478 1.92 28.13 -2.07
C VAL A 478 1.41 28.94 -3.26
N VAL A 479 1.08 28.27 -4.36
CA VAL A 479 0.20 28.89 -5.36
C VAL A 479 -1.17 28.87 -4.70
N ALA A 480 -1.65 30.04 -4.28
CA ALA A 480 -3.01 30.19 -3.80
C ALA A 480 -3.95 29.80 -4.95
N ALA A 481 -4.40 28.54 -4.98
CA ALA A 481 -5.54 28.17 -5.79
C ALA A 481 -6.72 29.02 -5.31
N ASP A 482 -7.52 29.51 -6.25
CA ASP A 482 -8.71 30.30 -5.98
C ASP A 482 -9.60 29.58 -4.97
N ALA A 483 -9.51 29.99 -3.71
CA ALA A 483 -10.15 29.36 -2.55
C ALA A 483 -11.68 29.39 -2.58
N ALA A 484 -12.27 30.07 -3.58
CA ALA A 484 -13.69 30.28 -3.71
C ALA A 484 -14.46 29.08 -4.29
N ASP A 485 -13.82 28.14 -4.99
CA ASP A 485 -14.49 26.95 -5.57
C ASP A 485 -14.18 25.64 -4.81
N MET A 486 -13.29 25.66 -3.82
CA MET A 486 -12.95 24.51 -2.96
C MET A 486 -13.82 24.41 -1.70
N GLU A 487 -15.04 24.96 -1.75
CA GLU A 487 -15.96 25.01 -0.61
C GLU A 487 -16.38 23.60 -0.15
N HIS A 488 -15.64 23.08 0.83
CA HIS A 488 -16.10 22.26 1.96
C HIS A 488 -16.63 20.83 1.74
N ARG A 489 -16.29 20.11 0.67
CA ARG A 489 -16.86 18.76 0.48
C ARG A 489 -15.89 17.58 0.40
N SER A 490 -14.59 17.79 0.44
CA SER A 490 -13.61 16.71 0.34
C SER A 490 -12.64 16.73 1.50
N HIS A 491 -12.33 15.55 2.04
CA HIS A 491 -11.29 15.43 3.07
C HIS A 491 -10.44 14.18 2.87
N PHE A 492 -9.15 14.39 2.62
CA PHE A 492 -8.14 13.35 2.74
C PHE A 492 -7.83 13.05 4.23
N CYS A 493 -7.34 11.84 4.53
CA CYS A 493 -7.20 11.37 5.92
C CYS A 493 -6.28 12.27 6.78
N SER A 494 -5.15 12.73 6.25
CA SER A 494 -4.25 13.67 6.94
C SER A 494 -4.85 15.07 7.09
N LYS A 495 -5.66 15.53 6.12
CA LYS A 495 -6.38 16.80 6.22
C LYS A 495 -7.33 16.80 7.42
N VAL A 496 -8.12 15.73 7.61
CA VAL A 496 -9.01 15.60 8.77
C VAL A 496 -8.25 15.65 10.08
N VAL A 497 -7.10 14.97 10.17
CA VAL A 497 -6.27 14.99 11.37
C VAL A 497 -5.72 16.39 11.61
N ALA A 498 -5.20 17.08 10.59
CA ALA A 498 -4.69 18.44 10.71
C ALA A 498 -5.79 19.43 11.15
N GLU A 499 -6.98 19.37 10.54
CA GLU A 499 -8.14 20.19 10.92
C GLU A 499 -8.59 19.90 12.34
N PHE A 500 -8.59 18.63 12.77
CA PHE A 500 -8.89 18.27 14.15
C PHE A 500 -7.88 18.91 15.12
N LEU A 501 -6.57 18.78 14.84
CA LEU A 501 -5.53 19.38 15.67
C LEU A 501 -5.65 20.91 15.71
N GLN A 502 -5.98 21.56 14.59
CA GLN A 502 -6.25 23.01 14.55
C GLN A 502 -7.50 23.37 15.34
N HIS A 503 -8.58 22.61 15.17
CA HIS A 503 -9.82 22.81 15.88
C HIS A 503 -9.61 22.69 17.39
N MET A 504 -8.72 21.81 17.86
CA MET A 504 -8.33 21.68 19.26
C MET A 504 -7.31 22.74 19.73
N GLY A 505 -6.71 23.49 18.80
CA GLY A 505 -5.69 24.51 19.08
C GLY A 505 -4.28 23.93 19.31
N TRP A 506 -4.01 22.74 18.79
CA TRP A 506 -2.73 22.02 18.93
C TRP A 506 -1.82 22.15 17.71
N LEU A 507 -2.38 22.52 16.56
CA LEU A 507 -1.66 22.83 15.34
C LEU A 507 -1.89 24.30 14.97
N GLY A 508 -0.83 24.99 14.56
CA GLY A 508 -0.91 26.39 14.16
C GLY A 508 -1.82 26.61 12.94
N ALA A 509 -2.59 27.71 12.93
CA ALA A 509 -3.46 28.08 11.82
C ALA A 509 -2.70 28.40 10.51
N GLY A 510 -1.39 28.63 10.59
CA GLY A 510 -0.53 28.87 9.42
C GLY A 510 -0.23 27.61 8.60
N ARG A 511 -0.46 26.41 9.14
CA ARG A 511 -0.30 25.16 8.39
C ARG A 511 -1.59 24.85 7.64
N GLU A 512 -1.55 24.88 6.31
CA GLU A 512 -2.72 24.51 5.50
C GLU A 512 -3.04 23.01 5.68
N PRO A 513 -4.23 22.60 6.14
CA PRO A 513 -4.53 21.19 6.38
C PRO A 513 -4.38 20.29 5.15
N GLY A 514 -4.71 20.81 3.96
CA GLY A 514 -4.53 20.11 2.70
C GLY A 514 -3.06 19.85 2.31
N SER A 515 -2.12 20.54 2.95
CA SER A 515 -0.67 20.37 2.71
C SER A 515 -0.01 19.29 3.58
N VAL A 516 -0.78 18.57 4.39
CA VAL A 516 -0.25 17.56 5.33
C VAL A 516 -0.44 16.18 4.75
N MET A 517 0.59 15.34 4.86
CA MET A 517 0.56 13.93 4.46
C MET A 517 0.68 12.99 5.66
N PRO A 518 0.19 11.73 5.58
CA PRO A 518 0.34 10.76 6.67
C PRO A 518 1.78 10.62 7.16
N SER A 519 2.75 10.66 6.23
CA SER A 519 4.18 10.59 6.54
C SER A 519 4.71 11.75 7.39
N ASP A 520 4.07 12.91 7.35
CA ASP A 520 4.52 14.09 8.11
C ASP A 520 4.27 13.93 9.62
N TYR A 521 3.37 13.03 10.00
CA TYR A 521 3.17 12.65 11.39
C TYR A 521 4.16 11.57 11.85
N ALA A 522 4.87 10.92 10.94
CA ALA A 522 5.78 9.83 11.31
C ALA A 522 7.21 10.29 11.60
N THR A 523 7.58 11.51 11.22
CA THR A 523 8.94 12.03 11.39
C THR A 523 9.20 12.48 12.81
N CYS A 524 10.37 12.13 13.37
CA CYS A 524 10.90 12.79 14.55
C CYS A 524 11.80 13.95 14.10
N ALA A 525 11.76 15.06 14.83
CA ALA A 525 12.62 16.21 14.58
C ALA A 525 14.10 15.78 14.35
N GLY A 526 14.65 16.13 13.18
CA GLY A 526 16.06 15.87 12.83
C GLY A 526 16.34 14.56 12.06
N GLN A 527 15.36 13.68 11.84
CA GLN A 527 15.50 12.49 11.00
C GLN A 527 15.08 12.75 9.54
N HIS A 528 15.71 13.72 8.88
CA HIS A 528 15.44 14.00 7.47
C HIS A 528 16.36 13.19 6.56
N ARG A 529 15.82 12.14 5.94
CA ARG A 529 16.42 11.49 4.76
C ARG A 529 15.37 11.35 3.66
N GLY A 530 14.93 12.48 3.09
CA GLY A 530 14.00 12.54 1.98
C GLY A 530 13.74 13.98 1.55
N VAL A 531 13.62 14.24 0.25
CA VAL A 531 13.53 15.59 -0.35
C VAL A 531 12.17 16.27 -0.07
N LEU A 532 11.17 15.50 0.40
CA LEU A 532 9.76 15.90 0.45
C LEU A 532 9.15 15.96 1.86
N ARG A 533 9.88 15.78 2.96
CA ARG A 533 9.26 15.68 4.30
C ARG A 533 9.31 17.02 5.06
N ARG A 534 8.14 17.58 5.41
CA ARG A 534 8.03 18.74 6.29
C ARG A 534 7.28 18.33 7.55
N ASP A 535 8.03 18.29 8.65
CA ASP A 535 7.56 17.78 9.94
C ASP A 535 6.36 18.61 10.46
N VAL A 536 5.26 17.94 10.82
CA VAL A 536 4.13 18.59 11.50
C VAL A 536 4.56 19.13 12.86
N GLU A 537 5.57 18.51 13.49
CA GLU A 537 6.08 18.91 14.80
C GLU A 537 6.55 20.38 14.83
N ALA A 538 7.07 20.89 13.72
CA ALA A 538 7.50 22.29 13.61
C ALA A 538 6.34 23.30 13.63
N ASP A 539 5.12 22.86 13.33
CA ASP A 539 3.92 23.69 13.23
C ASP A 539 3.00 23.53 14.46
N LEU A 540 3.36 22.68 15.42
CA LEU A 540 2.58 22.48 16.65
C LEU A 540 2.62 23.71 17.55
N ALA A 541 1.54 23.91 18.31
CA ALA A 541 1.44 24.99 19.27
C ALA A 541 2.49 24.84 20.40
N ASP A 542 2.90 25.97 20.98
CA ASP A 542 3.89 26.00 22.07
C ASP A 542 3.55 25.01 23.19
N GLY A 543 4.48 24.11 23.50
CA GLY A 543 4.35 23.11 24.55
C GLY A 543 3.60 21.83 24.13
N VAL A 544 3.14 21.74 22.88
CA VAL A 544 2.63 20.50 22.28
C VAL A 544 3.76 19.83 21.49
N ALA A 545 3.96 18.54 21.70
CA ALA A 545 4.95 17.76 20.97
C ALA A 545 4.40 16.38 20.60
N LEU A 546 4.96 15.76 19.57
CA LEU A 546 4.67 14.37 19.24
C LEU A 546 5.74 13.49 19.88
N GLY A 547 5.33 12.58 20.76
CA GLY A 547 6.18 11.54 21.35
C GLY A 547 6.81 10.63 20.29
N PRO A 548 7.61 9.63 20.67
CA PRO A 548 8.19 8.70 19.70
C PRO A 548 7.13 7.94 18.91
N LEU A 549 7.52 7.43 17.75
CA LEU A 549 6.68 6.55 16.92
C LEU A 549 6.67 5.13 17.51
N GLU A 550 5.52 4.71 18.04
CA GLU A 550 5.33 3.42 18.71
C GLU A 550 4.64 2.41 17.77
N ILE A 551 5.32 1.32 17.38
CA ILE A 551 4.69 0.24 16.59
C ILE A 551 3.80 -0.63 17.49
N ILE A 552 2.54 -0.80 17.10
CA ILE A 552 1.54 -1.59 17.85
C ILE A 552 1.43 -3.00 17.29
N TRP A 553 1.40 -3.12 15.97
CA TRP A 553 1.10 -4.38 15.29
C TRP A 553 1.68 -4.38 13.88
N THR A 554 2.31 -5.50 13.51
CA THR A 554 2.70 -5.81 12.13
C THR A 554 2.90 -7.32 11.96
N PRO A 555 2.03 -8.02 11.22
CA PRO A 555 2.12 -9.47 11.07
C PRO A 555 3.37 -9.90 10.29
N GLU A 556 3.94 -8.99 9.49
CA GLU A 556 5.17 -9.20 8.70
C GLU A 556 6.40 -9.41 9.60
N LEU A 557 6.38 -8.93 10.84
CA LEU A 557 7.46 -9.13 11.83
C LEU A 557 7.08 -10.15 12.90
N GLY A 558 6.16 -11.07 12.59
CA GLY A 558 5.77 -12.18 13.48
C GLY A 558 4.76 -11.80 14.57
N ALA A 559 4.21 -10.57 14.54
CA ALA A 559 3.15 -10.14 15.46
C ALA A 559 1.82 -10.82 15.09
N HIS A 560 1.62 -12.04 15.57
CA HIS A 560 0.36 -12.74 15.40
C HIS A 560 -0.53 -12.46 16.59
N LEU A 561 -1.64 -11.76 16.35
CA LEU A 561 -2.72 -11.76 17.33
C LEU A 561 -3.19 -13.21 17.50
N PRO A 562 -3.36 -13.70 18.74
CA PRO A 562 -3.92 -15.04 18.98
C PRO A 562 -5.35 -15.20 18.43
N TYR A 563 -5.95 -14.10 17.96
CA TYR A 563 -7.31 -14.06 17.49
C TYR A 563 -7.47 -14.47 16.02
N ARG A 564 -7.59 -15.79 15.79
CA ARG A 564 -8.36 -16.26 14.64
C ARG A 564 -9.83 -16.05 14.98
N ALA A 565 -10.46 -15.01 14.40
CA ALA A 565 -11.91 -14.94 14.32
C ALA A 565 -12.41 -16.34 13.94
N ARG A 566 -13.21 -16.99 14.81
CA ARG A 566 -13.65 -18.39 14.61
C ARG A 566 -14.10 -18.53 13.17
N LYS A 567 -13.32 -19.22 12.32
CA LYS A 567 -13.73 -19.54 10.96
C LYS A 567 -15.07 -20.25 11.12
N LYS A 568 -16.14 -19.67 10.56
CA LYS A 568 -17.44 -20.35 10.49
C LYS A 568 -17.14 -21.73 9.87
N LYS A 569 -17.39 -22.78 10.65
CA LYS A 569 -17.39 -24.15 10.15
C LYS A 569 -18.45 -24.32 9.10
#